data_AF-A0A9E5NDS7-F1
#
_entry.id   AF-A0A9E5NDS7-F1
#
_cell.length_a   1.000
_cell.length_b   1.000
_cell.length_c   1.000
_cell.angle_alpha   90.00
_cell.angle_beta   90.00
_cell.angle_gamma   90.00
#
_symmetry.space_group_name_H-M   'P 1'
#
loop_
_entity.id
_entity.type
_entity.pdbx_description
1 polymer ?
#
loop_
_entity_poly.entity_id
_entity_poly.type
_entity_poly.pdbx_seq_one_letter_code
_entity_poly.pdbx_strand_id
1 'polypeptide(L)'
;MARRERLIVLLISALTLSVANSPYLLAYALAPPNMEFSGAVMNFEDSYGYLAKIRQGSEGRLLYQIRFTSEDHEGAFVGGFFLALGWICALTGLPVMWMWHLSRIA
;
A
#
# COMPACT_ATOMS: atom_id res chain seq x y z
N MET A 1 29.40 -13.64 -10.01
CA MET A 1 29.62 -12.28 -9.46
C MET A 1 30.67 -12.31 -8.37
N ALA A 2 31.68 -11.45 -8.48
CA ALA A 2 32.69 -11.26 -7.44
C ALA A 2 32.06 -10.67 -6.16
N ARG A 3 32.65 -10.94 -4.98
CA ARG A 3 32.17 -10.41 -3.69
C ARG A 3 32.05 -8.87 -3.69
N ARG A 4 32.98 -8.19 -4.36
CA ARG A 4 32.99 -6.73 -4.51
C ARG A 4 31.80 -6.21 -5.33
N GLU A 5 31.45 -6.89 -6.42
CA GLU A 5 30.29 -6.52 -7.26
C GLU A 5 28.99 -6.65 -6.46
N ARG A 6 28.82 -7.73 -5.69
CA ARG A 6 27.65 -7.89 -4.82
C ARG A 6 27.53 -6.78 -3.78
N LEU A 7 28.64 -6.36 -3.17
CA LEU A 7 28.64 -5.25 -2.22
C LEU A 7 28.27 -3.92 -2.90
N ILE A 8 28.79 -3.65 -4.09
CA ILE A 8 28.45 -2.44 -4.86
C ILE A 8 26.96 -2.44 -5.20
N VAL A 9 26.43 -3.56 -5.70
CA VAL A 9 25.00 -3.69 -6.03
C VAL A 9 24.15 -3.47 -4.78
N LEU A 10 24.48 -4.10 -3.65
CA LEU A 10 23.74 -3.91 -2.40
C LEU A 10 23.76 -2.46 -1.93
N LEU A 11 24.91 -1.77 -2.01
CA LEU A 11 25.02 -0.36 -1.63
C LEU A 11 24.19 0.55 -2.54
N ILE A 12 24.26 0.35 -3.86
CA ILE A 12 23.48 1.14 -4.82
C ILE A 12 21.98 0.90 -4.63
N SER A 13 21.56 -0.36 -4.44
CA SER A 13 20.17 -0.70 -4.16
C SER A 13 19.70 -0.07 -2.86
N ALA A 14 20.47 -0.17 -1.78
CA ALA A 14 20.13 0.42 -0.49
C ALA A 14 20.01 1.95 -0.57
N LEU A 15 20.95 2.62 -1.26
CA LEU A 15 20.91 4.06 -1.48
C LEU A 15 19.67 4.46 -2.29
N THR A 16 19.42 3.78 -3.41
CA THR A 16 18.26 4.04 -4.28
C THR A 16 16.95 3.88 -3.52
N LEU A 17 16.79 2.79 -2.78
CA LEU A 17 15.60 2.55 -1.95
C LEU A 17 15.44 3.61 -0.86
N SER A 18 16.54 4.02 -0.22
CA SER A 18 16.51 5.06 0.82
C SER A 18 16.07 6.41 0.25
N VAL A 19 16.62 6.81 -0.90
CA VAL A 19 16.26 8.06 -1.57
C VAL A 19 14.80 8.01 -2.04
N ALA A 20 14.38 6.91 -2.68
CA ALA A 20 13.02 6.74 -3.19
C ALA A 20 11.96 6.75 -2.07
N ASN A 21 12.28 6.25 -0.89
CA ASN A 21 11.35 6.22 0.26
C ASN A 21 11.45 7.45 1.17
N SER A 22 12.47 8.30 0.99
CA SER A 22 12.66 9.49 1.83
C SER A 22 11.44 10.43 1.89
N PRO A 23 10.68 10.68 0.80
CA PRO A 23 9.51 11.56 0.88
C PRO A 23 8.42 11.00 1.80
N TYR A 24 8.25 9.67 1.83
CA TYR A 24 7.27 9.01 2.70
C TYR A 24 7.69 9.12 4.17
N LEU A 25 8.97 8.88 4.47
CA LEU A 25 9.51 9.00 5.82
C LEU A 25 9.40 10.43 6.35
N LEU A 26 9.71 11.43 5.51
CA LEU A 26 9.55 12.84 5.85
C LEU A 26 8.08 13.20 6.07
N ALA A 27 7.17 12.71 5.24
CA ALA A 27 5.74 12.97 5.40
C ALA A 27 5.18 12.40 6.72
N TYR A 28 5.63 11.22 7.15
CA TYR A 28 5.30 10.68 8.47
C TYR A 28 5.94 11.48 9.61
N ALA A 29 7.20 11.88 9.48
CA ALA A 29 7.93 12.60 10.53
C ALA A 29 7.45 14.04 10.73
N LEU A 30 6.93 14.68 9.67
CA LEU A 30 6.50 16.07 9.66
C LEU A 30 4.97 16.23 9.66
N ALA A 31 4.22 15.15 9.92
CA ALA A 31 2.77 15.21 10.00
C ALA A 31 2.32 16.24 11.06
N PRO A 32 1.39 17.16 10.74
CA PRO A 32 0.89 18.14 11.69
C PRO A 32 0.24 17.48 12.92
N PRO A 33 0.18 18.18 14.08
CA PRO A 33 -0.52 17.69 15.25
C PRO A 33 -1.98 17.31 14.91
N ASN A 34 -2.44 16.16 15.41
CA ASN A 34 -3.77 15.59 15.15
C ASN A 34 -4.03 15.17 13.68
N MET A 35 -2.99 15.04 12.86
CA MET A 35 -3.10 14.48 11.51
C MET A 35 -2.15 13.30 11.35
N GLU A 36 -2.54 12.34 10.51
CA GLU A 36 -1.69 11.22 10.13
C GLU A 36 -1.48 11.24 8.61
N PHE A 37 -0.25 10.96 8.18
CA PHE A 37 0.02 10.82 6.76
C PHE A 37 -0.61 9.53 6.22
N SER A 38 -1.42 9.68 5.17
CA SER A 38 -2.17 8.58 4.55
C SER A 38 -1.31 7.57 3.79
N GLY A 39 0.00 7.81 3.68
CA GLY A 39 0.97 6.93 3.04
C GLY A 39 1.03 6.98 1.52
N ALA A 40 0.40 7.98 0.89
CA ALA A 40 0.52 8.29 -0.53
C ALA A 40 0.97 9.75 -0.72
N VAL A 41 2.11 9.95 -1.40
CA VAL A 41 2.66 11.29 -1.67
C VAL A 41 2.06 11.92 -2.94
N MET A 42 1.68 11.09 -3.91
CA MET A 42 1.14 11.49 -5.21
C MET A 42 0.03 10.51 -5.61
N ASN A 43 -0.91 10.96 -6.45
CA ASN A 43 -2.06 10.17 -6.92
C ASN A 43 -2.79 9.50 -5.74
N PHE A 44 -3.12 10.30 -4.73
CA PHE A 44 -3.72 9.80 -3.50
C PHE A 44 -5.14 9.28 -3.77
N GLU A 45 -5.84 9.85 -4.74
CA GLU A 45 -7.18 9.42 -5.17
C GLU A 45 -7.16 7.95 -5.65
N ASP A 46 -6.23 7.61 -6.53
CA ASP A 46 -6.04 6.25 -7.02
C ASP A 46 -5.57 5.32 -5.89
N SER A 47 -4.64 5.81 -5.06
CA SER A 47 -4.12 5.07 -3.91
C SER A 47 -5.24 4.70 -2.93
N TYR A 48 -6.18 5.61 -2.69
CA TYR A 48 -7.37 5.36 -1.87
C TYR A 48 -8.31 4.36 -2.54
N GLY A 49 -8.38 4.33 -3.86
CA GLY A 49 -9.04 3.28 -4.62
C GLY A 49 -8.43 1.88 -4.39
N TYR A 50 -7.12 1.76 -4.21
CA TYR A 50 -6.46 0.49 -3.86
C TYR A 50 -6.67 0.12 -2.39
N LEU A 51 -6.48 1.07 -1.47
CA LEU A 51 -6.73 0.87 -0.04
C LEU A 51 -8.18 0.46 0.24
N ALA A 52 -9.15 1.02 -0.48
CA ALA A 52 -10.56 0.62 -0.37
C ALA A 52 -10.77 -0.85 -0.75
N LYS A 53 -10.06 -1.37 -1.76
CA LYS A 53 -10.11 -2.79 -2.14
C LYS A 53 -9.50 -3.67 -1.06
N ILE A 54 -8.34 -3.30 -0.51
CA ILE A 54 -7.71 -4.04 0.60
C ILE A 54 -8.64 -4.03 1.81
N ARG A 55 -9.27 -2.88 2.13
CA ARG A 55 -10.23 -2.77 3.22
C ARG A 55 -11.44 -3.68 3.02
N GLN A 56 -12.06 -3.66 1.84
CA GLN A 56 -13.18 -4.55 1.52
C GLN A 56 -12.79 -6.03 1.57
N GLY A 57 -11.59 -6.38 1.10
CA GLY A 57 -11.06 -7.74 1.25
C GLY A 57 -10.86 -8.11 2.72
N SER A 58 -10.39 -7.18 3.57
CA SER A 58 -10.24 -7.42 5.02
C SER A 58 -11.57 -7.63 5.75
N GLU A 59 -12.67 -7.15 5.15
CA GLU A 59 -14.05 -7.40 5.59
C GLU A 59 -14.63 -8.73 5.02
N GLY A 60 -13.80 -9.53 4.34
CA GLY A 60 -14.19 -10.82 3.77
C GLY A 60 -14.92 -10.74 2.44
N ARG A 61 -14.98 -9.57 1.78
CA ARG A 61 -15.67 -9.44 0.49
C ARG A 61 -14.90 -10.13 -0.63
N LEU A 62 -15.62 -10.85 -1.49
CA LEU A 62 -15.07 -11.45 -2.70
C LEU A 62 -15.06 -10.49 -3.89
N LEU A 63 -16.04 -9.58 -3.94
CA LEU A 63 -16.22 -8.61 -5.02
C LEU A 63 -16.02 -7.20 -4.47
N TYR A 64 -15.39 -6.35 -5.28
CA TYR A 64 -15.19 -4.94 -4.94
C TYR A 64 -16.41 -4.12 -5.39
N GLN A 65 -16.93 -3.30 -4.49
CA GLN A 65 -17.94 -2.29 -4.78
C GLN A 65 -17.32 -0.89 -4.66
N ILE A 66 -17.56 0.00 -5.63
CA ILE A 66 -16.98 1.33 -5.65
C ILE A 66 -17.79 2.21 -4.70
N ARG A 67 -17.21 2.57 -3.55
CA ARG A 67 -17.87 3.44 -2.57
C ARG A 67 -17.69 4.94 -2.85
N PHE A 68 -17.01 5.27 -3.94
CA PHE A 68 -16.71 6.64 -4.39
C PHE A 68 -17.65 7.13 -5.49
N THR A 69 -18.73 6.39 -5.78
CA THR A 69 -19.82 6.82 -6.66
C THR A 69 -21.14 6.73 -5.90
N SER A 70 -22.09 7.60 -6.27
CA SER A 70 -23.47 7.56 -5.77
C SER A 70 -24.38 6.62 -6.57
N GLU A 71 -23.92 6.14 -7.73
CA GLU A 71 -24.66 5.20 -8.56
C GLU A 71 -24.78 3.85 -7.86
N ASP A 72 -25.99 3.28 -7.86
CA ASP A 72 -26.20 1.94 -7.32
C ASP A 72 -25.71 0.90 -8.33
N HIS A 73 -24.92 -0.05 -7.85
CA HIS A 73 -24.33 -1.08 -8.69
C HIS A 73 -23.87 -2.29 -7.88
N GLU A 74 -23.86 -3.44 -8.53
CA GLU A 74 -23.32 -4.67 -7.97
C GLU A 74 -21.80 -4.64 -7.86
N GLY A 75 -21.25 -5.41 -6.92
CA GLY A 75 -19.81 -5.60 -6.83
C GLY A 75 -19.26 -6.38 -8.02
N ALA A 76 -18.01 -6.10 -8.41
CA ALA A 76 -17.33 -6.83 -9.47
C ALA A 76 -15.96 -7.33 -9.00
N PHE A 77 -15.45 -8.40 -9.63
CA PHE A 77 -14.12 -8.93 -9.33
C PHE A 77 -13.03 -8.08 -10.01
N VAL A 78 -12.81 -6.87 -9.48
CA VAL A 78 -11.85 -5.88 -10.00
C VAL A 78 -10.78 -5.61 -8.96
N GLY A 79 -9.52 -5.68 -9.40
CA GLY A 79 -8.37 -5.50 -8.50
C GLY A 79 -8.22 -6.66 -7.51
N GLY A 80 -8.42 -7.90 -7.98
CA GLY A 80 -8.34 -9.12 -7.17
C GLY A 80 -7.05 -9.26 -6.35
N PHE A 81 -5.92 -8.74 -6.85
CA PHE A 81 -4.68 -8.64 -6.07
C PHE A 81 -4.88 -7.88 -4.74
N PHE A 82 -5.52 -6.71 -4.77
CA PHE A 82 -5.76 -5.91 -3.58
C PHE A 82 -6.81 -6.54 -2.65
N LEU A 83 -7.83 -7.20 -3.21
CA LEU A 83 -8.78 -7.98 -2.42
C LEU A 83 -8.08 -9.14 -1.69
N ALA A 84 -7.16 -9.84 -2.36
CA ALA A 84 -6.37 -10.91 -1.76
C ALA A 84 -5.46 -10.41 -0.62
N LEU A 85 -4.82 -9.24 -0.78
CA LEU A 85 -4.10 -8.59 0.32
C LEU A 85 -5.03 -8.29 1.50
N GLY A 86 -6.28 -7.90 1.22
CA GLY A 86 -7.32 -7.74 2.24
C GLY A 86 -7.64 -9.05 2.96
N TRP A 87 -7.79 -10.16 2.25
CA TRP A 87 -7.99 -11.47 2.90
C TRP A 87 -6.81 -11.86 3.79
N ILE A 88 -5.58 -11.54 3.39
CA ILE A 88 -4.40 -11.74 4.26
C ILE A 88 -4.52 -10.87 5.51
N CYS A 89 -4.98 -9.62 5.40
CA CYS A 89 -5.27 -8.79 6.58
C CYS A 89 -6.31 -9.45 7.49
N ALA A 90 -7.39 -10.01 6.93
CA ALA A 90 -8.41 -10.71 7.71
C ALA A 90 -7.85 -11.93 8.45
N LEU A 91 -6.95 -12.69 7.81
CA LEU A 91 -6.32 -13.88 8.41
C LEU A 91 -5.27 -13.55 9.47
N THR A 92 -4.51 -12.46 9.27
CA THR A 92 -3.36 -12.11 10.11
C THR A 92 -3.66 -11.06 11.17
N GLY A 93 -4.77 -10.33 11.03
CA GLY A 93 -5.08 -9.14 11.85
C GLY A 93 -4.19 -7.93 11.52
N LEU A 94 -3.36 -7.98 10.48
CA LEU A 94 -2.52 -6.84 10.10
C LEU A 94 -3.40 -5.66 9.64
N PRO A 95 -3.13 -4.43 10.10
CA PRO A 95 -3.86 -3.27 9.62
C PRO A 95 -3.62 -3.05 8.12
N VAL A 96 -4.67 -2.61 7.42
CA VAL A 96 -4.66 -2.34 5.96
C VAL A 96 -3.47 -1.48 5.55
N MET A 97 -3.13 -0.46 6.34
CA MET A 97 -2.03 0.45 6.06
C MET A 97 -0.66 -0.24 6.11
N TRP A 98 -0.46 -1.15 7.06
CA TRP A 98 0.76 -1.95 7.14
C TRP A 98 0.86 -2.92 5.97
N MET A 99 -0.24 -3.59 5.61
CA MET A 99 -0.28 -4.46 4.43
C MET A 99 0.08 -3.70 3.15
N TRP A 100 -0.44 -2.48 2.99
CA TRP A 100 -0.12 -1.61 1.87
C TRP A 100 1.37 -1.26 1.78
N HIS A 101 2.05 -1.03 2.90
CA HIS A 101 3.51 -0.81 2.90
C HIS A 101 4.30 -2.09 2.64
N LEU A 102 3.94 -3.20 3.27
CA LEU A 102 4.63 -4.49 3.09
C LEU A 102 4.54 -5.00 1.65
N SER A 103 3.40 -4.83 0.98
CA SER A 103 3.21 -5.30 -0.40
C SER A 103 4.09 -4.59 -1.44
N ARG A 104 4.81 -3.53 -1.06
CA ARG A 104 5.72 -2.76 -1.93
C ARG A 104 7.20 -3.07 -1.68
N ILE A 105 7.50 -3.88 -0.66
CA ILE A 105 8.87 -4.28 -0.29
C ILE A 105 9.19 -5.68 -0.81
N ALA A 106 8.18 -6.52 -1.01
CA ALA A 106 8.30 -7.90 -1.48
C ALA A 106 8.18 -8.05 -3.00
#